data_AF-A0A957NPP4-F1
#
_entry.id   AF-A0A957NPP4-F1
#
_cell.length_a   1.000
_cell.length_b   1.000
_cell.length_c   1.000
_cell.angle_alpha   90.00
_cell.angle_beta   90.00
_cell.angle_gamma   90.00
#
_symmetry.space_group_name_H-M   'P 1'
#
loop_
_entity.id
_entity.type
_entity.pdbx_description
1 polymer ?
#
loop_
_entity_poly.entity_id
_entity_poly.type
_entity_poly.pdbx_seq_one_letter_code
_entity_poly.pdbx_strand_id
1 'polypeptide(L)'
;SQAWAWMVYVELAHGRFEAAQTALITCLRMALVVRTILPLMEALPAIVKLLVIQEEPLLAVEIHTMAMQMPGLKQSSAFEHLVGVSGIAAADQLPPEIAAAAQERGRQRDLWATAAELLAHIETQASRGAVEF
;
A
#
# COMPACT_ATOMS: atom_id res chain seq x y z
N SER A 1 16.16 -11.71 0.40
CA SER A 1 14.84 -11.40 -0.18
C SER A 1 14.45 -9.91 -0.11
N GLN A 2 15.10 -9.07 0.71
CA GLN A 2 14.76 -7.63 0.89
C GLN A 2 14.91 -6.70 -0.34
N ALA A 3 15.55 -7.15 -1.43
CA ALA A 3 15.87 -6.28 -2.57
C ALA A 3 14.65 -5.76 -3.34
N TRP A 4 13.54 -6.50 -3.34
CA TRP A 4 12.34 -6.15 -4.11
C TRP A 4 11.57 -4.97 -3.52
N ALA A 5 11.44 -4.91 -2.19
CA ALA A 5 10.79 -3.78 -1.52
C ALA A 5 11.52 -2.46 -1.80
N TRP A 6 12.85 -2.45 -1.65
CA TRP A 6 13.70 -1.29 -1.96
C TRP A 6 13.58 -0.84 -3.42
N MET A 7 13.51 -1.81 -4.35
CA MET A 7 13.32 -1.52 -5.76
C MET A 7 12.00 -0.81 -6.03
N VAL A 8 10.88 -1.22 -5.41
CA VAL A 8 9.59 -0.52 -5.57
C VAL A 8 9.68 0.94 -5.11
N TYR A 9 10.36 1.23 -4.01
CA TYR A 9 10.54 2.62 -3.57
C TYR A 9 11.40 3.46 -4.50
N VAL A 10 12.47 2.86 -5.05
CA VAL A 10 13.34 3.52 -6.04
C VAL A 10 12.59 3.80 -7.33
N GLU A 11 11.82 2.83 -7.83
CA GLU A 11 11.01 2.98 -9.04
C GLU A 11 9.93 4.07 -8.85
N LEU A 12 9.25 4.09 -7.70
CA LEU A 12 8.32 5.16 -7.34
C LEU A 12 9.00 6.54 -7.24
N ALA A 13 10.23 6.62 -6.73
CA ALA A 13 10.98 7.88 -6.67
C ALA A 13 11.41 8.40 -8.07
N HIS A 14 11.56 7.51 -9.05
CA HIS A 14 11.90 7.85 -10.43
C HIS A 14 10.67 7.97 -11.35
N GLY A 15 9.45 7.94 -10.79
CA GLY A 15 8.20 8.03 -11.57
C GLY A 15 7.91 6.83 -12.47
N ARG A 16 8.57 5.68 -12.24
CA ARG A 16 8.39 4.45 -13.01
C ARG A 16 7.23 3.63 -12.45
N PHE A 17 6.04 4.19 -12.56
CA PHE A 17 4.83 3.66 -11.91
C PHE A 17 4.44 2.27 -12.42
N GLU A 18 4.58 1.99 -13.71
CA GLU A 18 4.26 0.67 -14.28
C GLU A 18 5.16 -0.45 -13.73
N ALA A 19 6.47 -0.16 -13.58
CA ALA A 19 7.43 -1.11 -13.01
C ALA A 19 7.13 -1.38 -11.53
N ALA A 20 6.81 -0.32 -10.78
CA ALA A 20 6.38 -0.43 -9.38
C ALA A 20 5.07 -1.24 -9.25
N GLN A 21 4.07 -0.99 -10.08
CA GLN A 21 2.80 -1.72 -10.09
C GLN A 21 3.02 -3.20 -10.42
N THR A 22 3.83 -3.52 -11.43
CA THR A 22 4.15 -4.91 -11.80
C THR A 22 4.81 -5.69 -10.65
N ALA A 23 5.76 -5.05 -9.96
CA ALA A 23 6.41 -5.63 -8.80
C ALA A 23 5.42 -5.84 -7.63
N LEU A 24 4.54 -4.87 -7.38
CA LEU A 24 3.49 -4.98 -6.35
C LEU A 24 2.47 -6.08 -6.65
N ILE A 25 1.99 -6.18 -7.90
CA ILE A 25 1.11 -7.25 -8.38
C ILE A 25 1.75 -8.61 -8.13
N THR A 26 3.02 -8.77 -8.49
CA THR A 26 3.75 -10.02 -8.30
C THR A 26 3.87 -10.38 -6.81
N CYS A 27 4.21 -9.40 -5.96
CA CYS A 27 4.27 -9.60 -4.51
C CYS A 27 2.92 -10.01 -3.91
N LEU A 28 1.83 -9.31 -4.26
CA LEU A 28 0.48 -9.61 -3.77
C LEU A 28 0.00 -10.98 -4.23
N ARG A 29 0.22 -11.34 -5.50
CA ARG A 29 -0.11 -12.68 -6.02
C ARG A 29 0.62 -13.77 -5.26
N MET A 30 1.94 -13.64 -5.07
CA MET A 30 2.72 -14.62 -4.31
C MET A 30 2.22 -14.72 -2.85
N ALA A 31 1.95 -13.57 -2.22
CA ALA A 31 1.44 -13.55 -0.85
C ALA A 31 0.11 -14.28 -0.70
N LEU A 32 -0.82 -14.06 -1.63
CA LEU A 32 -2.14 -14.69 -1.64
C LEU A 32 -2.05 -16.20 -1.91
N VAL A 33 -1.19 -16.63 -2.83
CA VAL A 33 -0.98 -18.05 -3.16
C VAL A 33 -0.32 -18.81 -2.00
N VAL A 34 0.77 -18.28 -1.45
CA VAL A 34 1.57 -18.95 -0.40
C VAL A 34 1.01 -18.66 1.00
N ARG A 35 0.00 -17.80 1.12
CA ARG A 35 -0.62 -17.37 2.39
C ARG A 35 0.42 -16.94 3.43
N THR A 36 1.45 -16.24 2.96
CA THR A 36 2.56 -15.77 3.82
C THR A 36 2.46 -14.28 4.05
N ILE A 37 2.63 -13.86 5.30
CA ILE A 37 2.44 -12.48 5.75
C ILE A 37 3.64 -11.58 5.37
N LEU A 38 4.86 -12.13 5.33
CA LEU A 38 6.08 -11.36 5.10
C LEU A 38 6.08 -10.54 3.79
N PRO A 39 5.68 -11.09 2.61
CA PRO A 39 5.58 -10.29 1.40
C PRO A 39 4.54 -9.17 1.49
N LEU A 40 3.45 -9.35 2.27
CA LEU A 40 2.47 -8.27 2.50
C LEU A 40 3.06 -7.18 3.38
N MET A 41 3.79 -7.54 4.44
CA MET A 41 4.47 -6.57 5.30
C MET A 41 5.43 -5.67 4.51
N GLU A 42 6.10 -6.21 3.50
CA GLU A 42 6.98 -5.46 2.62
C GLU A 42 6.24 -4.65 1.55
N ALA A 43 5.11 -5.14 1.04
CA ALA A 43 4.37 -4.50 -0.05
C ALA A 43 3.43 -3.37 0.42
N LEU A 44 2.76 -3.53 1.56
CA LEU A 44 1.77 -2.57 2.09
C LEU A 44 2.29 -1.12 2.16
N PRO A 45 3.52 -0.85 2.63
CA PRO A 45 4.11 0.47 2.58
C PRO A 45 4.15 1.14 1.21
N ALA A 46 4.61 0.39 0.22
CA ALA A 46 4.77 0.87 -1.13
C ALA A 46 3.40 1.07 -1.79
N ILE A 47 2.42 0.25 -1.43
CA ILE A 47 1.02 0.44 -1.83
C ILE A 47 0.46 1.75 -1.24
N VAL A 48 0.66 2.03 0.05
CA VAL A 48 0.22 3.30 0.65
C VAL A 48 0.83 4.49 -0.10
N LYS A 49 2.13 4.45 -0.40
CA LYS A 49 2.80 5.50 -1.17
C LYS A 49 2.22 5.64 -2.59
N LEU A 50 1.97 4.53 -3.28
CA LEU A 50 1.36 4.54 -4.60
C LEU A 50 -0.04 5.18 -4.57
N LEU A 51 -0.87 4.81 -3.59
CA LEU A 51 -2.22 5.37 -3.43
C LEU A 51 -2.21 6.87 -3.18
N VAL A 52 -1.24 7.38 -2.40
CA VAL A 52 -1.06 8.83 -2.22
C VAL A 52 -0.71 9.52 -3.52
N ILE A 53 0.17 8.92 -4.33
CA ILE A 53 0.55 9.46 -5.65
C ILE A 53 -0.62 9.43 -6.63
N GLN A 54 -1.49 8.42 -6.52
CA GLN A 54 -2.71 8.26 -7.32
C GLN A 54 -3.89 9.11 -6.80
N GLU A 55 -3.66 9.98 -5.81
CA GLU A 55 -4.70 10.83 -5.21
C GLU A 55 -5.87 10.03 -4.63
N GLU A 56 -5.59 8.85 -4.06
CA GLU A 56 -6.54 8.00 -3.34
C GLU A 56 -6.31 8.04 -1.81
N PRO A 57 -6.42 9.20 -1.14
CA PRO A 57 -6.02 9.37 0.27
C PRO A 57 -6.88 8.55 1.24
N LEU A 58 -8.16 8.31 0.92
CA LEU A 58 -9.05 7.49 1.75
C LEU A 58 -8.55 6.05 1.85
N LEU A 59 -8.24 5.44 0.71
CA LEU A 59 -7.74 4.08 0.66
C LEU A 59 -6.35 4.03 1.30
N ALA A 60 -5.48 5.01 1.03
CA ALA A 60 -4.16 5.10 1.65
C ALA A 60 -4.24 5.10 3.21
N VAL A 61 -5.14 5.89 3.80
CA VAL A 61 -5.35 5.94 5.26
C VAL A 61 -5.88 4.61 5.81
N GLU A 62 -6.82 3.98 5.11
CA GLU A 62 -7.37 2.68 5.50
C GLU A 62 -6.28 1.60 5.53
N ILE A 63 -5.49 1.49 4.45
CA ILE A 63 -4.42 0.51 4.33
C ILE A 63 -3.30 0.77 5.33
N HIS A 64 -2.92 2.04 5.51
CA HIS A 64 -1.94 2.44 6.53
C HIS A 64 -2.39 2.00 7.92
N THR A 65 -3.64 2.29 8.28
CA THR A 65 -4.19 1.96 9.59
C THR A 65 -4.26 0.45 9.82
N MET A 66 -4.69 -0.31 8.80
CA MET A 66 -4.68 -1.77 8.86
C MET A 66 -3.26 -2.31 9.09
N ALA A 67 -2.28 -1.82 8.32
CA ALA A 67 -0.90 -2.29 8.40
C ALA A 67 -0.26 -2.01 9.78
N MET A 68 -0.57 -0.87 10.39
CA MET A 68 -0.08 -0.50 11.73
C MET A 68 -0.61 -1.40 12.86
N GLN A 69 -1.64 -2.21 12.62
CA GLN A 69 -2.12 -3.20 13.58
C GLN A 69 -1.35 -4.52 13.54
N MET A 70 -0.51 -4.76 12.53
CA MET A 70 0.20 -6.02 12.38
C MET A 70 1.38 -6.11 13.37
N PRO A 71 1.49 -7.19 14.17
CA PRO A 71 2.65 -7.43 15.02
C PRO A 71 3.94 -7.49 14.19
N GLY A 72 4.92 -6.65 14.53
CA GLY A 72 6.20 -6.54 13.81
C GLY A 72 6.33 -5.29 12.93
N LEU A 73 5.23 -4.76 12.37
CA LEU A 73 5.28 -3.49 11.62
C LEU A 73 5.30 -2.28 12.56
N LYS A 74 4.46 -2.31 13.60
CA LYS A 74 4.40 -1.27 14.64
C LYS A 74 5.72 -1.06 15.39
N GLN A 75 6.57 -2.08 15.47
CA GLN A 75 7.86 -2.04 16.17
C GLN A 75 9.04 -1.77 15.24
N SER A 76 8.80 -1.69 13.93
CA SER A 76 9.84 -1.45 12.94
C SER A 76 10.02 0.04 12.72
N SER A 77 11.15 0.58 13.17
CA SER A 77 11.53 1.98 12.93
C SER A 77 11.65 2.30 11.43
N ALA A 78 12.02 1.32 10.60
CA ALA A 78 12.05 1.47 9.15
C ALA A 78 10.64 1.61 8.56
N PHE A 79 9.65 0.94 9.15
CA PHE A 79 8.25 1.05 8.73
C PHE A 79 7.66 2.39 9.15
N GLU A 80 7.90 2.84 10.38
CA GLU A 80 7.48 4.18 10.84
C GLU A 80 8.04 5.29 9.93
N HIS A 81 9.31 5.18 9.53
CA HIS A 81 9.95 6.15 8.65
C HIS A 81 9.39 6.15 7.21
N LEU A 82 9.09 4.98 6.65
CA LEU A 82 8.62 4.85 5.26
C LEU A 82 7.09 4.98 5.11
N VAL A 83 6.33 4.60 6.13
CA VAL A 83 4.87 4.42 6.09
C VAL A 83 4.15 5.45 6.93
N GLY A 84 4.74 5.83 8.07
CA GLY A 84 4.23 6.91 8.92
C GLY A 84 4.11 8.20 8.14
N VAL A 85 5.14 8.56 7.37
CA VAL A 85 5.15 9.80 6.58
C VAL A 85 4.07 9.81 5.51
N SER A 86 3.90 8.72 4.75
CA SER A 86 2.89 8.68 3.67
C SER A 86 1.45 8.54 4.20
N GLY A 87 1.24 7.77 5.26
CA GLY A 87 -0.10 7.61 5.87
C GLY A 87 -0.58 8.87 6.58
N ILE A 88 0.30 9.57 7.29
CA ILE A 88 0.00 10.87 7.91
C ILE A 88 -0.26 11.92 6.84
N ALA A 89 0.59 11.99 5.81
CA ALA A 89 0.39 12.92 4.69
C ALA A 89 -0.94 12.67 3.94
N ALA A 90 -1.41 11.41 3.87
CA ALA A 90 -2.72 11.09 3.30
C ALA A 90 -3.88 11.55 4.20
N ALA A 91 -3.74 11.37 5.53
CA ALA A 91 -4.74 11.80 6.50
C ALA A 91 -4.85 13.33 6.55
N ASP A 92 -3.73 14.06 6.42
CA ASP A 92 -3.68 15.53 6.42
C ASP A 92 -4.37 16.15 5.19
N GLN A 93 -4.54 15.39 4.10
CA GLN A 93 -5.28 15.82 2.91
C GLN A 93 -6.81 15.73 3.08
N LEU A 94 -7.28 15.09 4.14
CA LEU A 94 -8.70 14.83 4.38
C LEU A 94 -9.24 15.70 5.53
N PRO A 95 -10.54 16.07 5.49
CA PRO A 95 -11.21 16.59 6.67
C PRO A 95 -11.07 15.62 7.85
N PRO A 96 -10.87 16.10 9.10
CA PRO A 96 -10.60 15.25 10.25
C PRO A 96 -11.63 14.15 10.48
N GLU A 97 -12.92 14.44 10.27
CA GLU A 97 -14.01 13.48 10.40
C GLU A 97 -13.95 12.37 9.36
N ILE A 98 -13.50 12.69 8.14
CA ILE A 98 -13.35 11.74 7.04
C ILE A 98 -12.12 10.86 7.27
N ALA A 99 -11.01 11.45 7.72
CA ALA A 99 -9.82 10.72 8.11
C ALA A 99 -10.11 9.74 9.27
N ALA A 100 -10.84 10.17 10.29
CA ALA A 100 -11.23 9.32 11.41
C ALA A 100 -12.12 8.14 10.97
N ALA A 101 -13.08 8.38 10.06
CA ALA A 101 -13.92 7.33 9.50
C ALA A 101 -13.10 6.32 8.66
N ALA A 102 -12.14 6.80 7.86
CA ALA A 102 -11.23 5.95 7.10
C ALA A 102 -10.33 5.12 8.02
N GLN A 103 -9.80 5.71 9.09
CA GLN A 103 -9.03 4.96 10.09
C GLN A 103 -9.88 3.87 10.76
N GLU A 104 -11.14 4.14 11.10
CA GLU A 104 -12.03 3.13 11.68
C GLU A 104 -12.29 1.98 10.71
N ARG A 105 -12.56 2.26 9.44
CA ARG A 105 -12.68 1.20 8.41
C ARG A 105 -11.38 0.41 8.28
N GLY A 106 -10.24 1.10 8.23
CA GLY A 106 -8.92 0.48 8.19
C GLY A 106 -8.65 -0.43 9.40
N ARG A 107 -9.19 -0.07 10.58
CA ARG A 107 -9.07 -0.92 11.78
C ARG A 107 -9.77 -2.27 11.62
N GLN A 108 -10.89 -2.29 10.91
CA GLN A 108 -11.76 -3.45 10.76
C GLN A 108 -11.46 -4.30 9.52
N ARG A 109 -10.56 -3.85 8.63
CA ARG A 109 -10.21 -4.56 7.41
C ARG A 109 -9.53 -5.90 7.71
N ASP A 110 -9.93 -6.94 6.98
CA ASP A 110 -9.22 -8.22 6.94
C ASP A 110 -8.01 -8.12 6.00
N LEU A 111 -6.85 -8.60 6.46
CA LEU A 111 -5.59 -8.50 5.73
C LEU A 111 -5.64 -9.20 4.37
N TRP A 112 -6.23 -10.40 4.30
CA TRP A 112 -6.19 -11.23 3.10
C TRP A 112 -7.23 -10.79 2.08
N ALA A 113 -8.43 -10.44 2.53
CA ALA A 113 -9.44 -9.82 1.70
C ALA A 113 -8.91 -8.50 1.11
N THR A 114 -8.29 -7.67 1.94
CA THR A 114 -7.68 -6.41 1.50
C THR A 114 -6.53 -6.64 0.52
N ALA A 115 -5.68 -7.63 0.73
CA ALA A 115 -4.62 -7.96 -0.23
C ALA A 115 -5.18 -8.37 -1.61
N ALA A 116 -6.30 -9.10 -1.64
CA ALA A 116 -6.99 -9.46 -2.89
C ALA A 116 -7.64 -8.26 -3.56
N GLU A 117 -8.30 -7.38 -2.79
CA GLU A 117 -8.87 -6.11 -3.28
C GLU A 117 -7.78 -5.21 -3.88
N LEU A 118 -6.66 -5.05 -3.18
CA LEU A 118 -5.53 -4.24 -3.64
C LEU A 118 -4.91 -4.80 -4.92
N LEU A 119 -4.81 -6.12 -5.04
CA LEU A 119 -4.32 -6.75 -6.27
C LEU A 119 -5.24 -6.40 -7.44
N ALA A 120 -6.54 -6.63 -7.30
CA ALA A 120 -7.51 -6.33 -8.36
C ALA A 120 -7.54 -4.83 -8.71
N HIS A 121 -7.42 -3.98 -7.70
CA HIS A 121 -7.36 -2.53 -7.86
C HIS A 121 -6.14 -2.13 -8.71
N ILE A 122 -4.93 -2.56 -8.32
CA ILE A 122 -3.69 -2.20 -9.04
C ILE A 122 -3.69 -2.75 -10.46
N GLU A 123 -4.20 -3.97 -10.69
CA GLU A 123 -4.34 -4.55 -12.02
C GLU A 123 -5.29 -3.75 -12.91
N THR A 124 -6.40 -3.26 -12.34
CA THR A 124 -7.37 -2.41 -13.04
C THR A 124 -6.74 -1.07 -13.42
N GLN A 125 -6.00 -0.44 -12.51
CA GLN A 125 -5.33 0.84 -12.76
C GLN A 125 -4.22 0.71 -13.81
N ALA A 126 -3.41 -0.35 -13.75
CA ALA A 126 -2.36 -0.62 -14.74
C ALA A 126 -2.96 -0.82 -16.14
N SER A 127 -4.10 -1.51 -16.23
CA SER A 127 -4.81 -1.73 -17.50
C SER A 127 -5.42 -0.45 -18.07
N ARG A 128 -5.81 0.53 -17.24
CA ARG A 128 -6.30 1.84 -17.68
C ARG A 128 -5.18 2.74 -18.17
N GLY A 129 -4.05 2.77 -17.45
CA GLY A 129 -2.87 3.53 -17.87
C GLY A 129 -2.31 3.07 -19.22
N ALA A 130 -2.40 1.77 -19.54
CA ALA A 130 -1.96 1.23 -20.82
C ALA A 130 -2.85 1.61 -22.03
N VAL A 131 -4.05 2.17 -21.80
CA VAL A 131 -5.02 2.49 -22.86
C VAL A 131 -5.06 3.99 -23.19
N GLU A 132 -4.44 4.84 -22.37
CA GLU A 132 -4.43 6.31 -22.54
C GLU A 132 -3.15 6.86 -23.22
N PHE A 133 -2.39 6.02 -23.93
CA PHE A 133 -1.22 6.45 -24.73
C PHE A 133 -1.40 6.18 -26.23
#